data_AF-X1BGT0-F1
#
_entry.id   AF-X1BGT0-F1
#
_cell.length_a   1.000
_cell.length_b   1.000
_cell.length_c   1.000
_cell.angle_alpha   90.00
_cell.angle_beta   90.00
_cell.angle_gamma   90.00
#
_symmetry.space_group_name_H-M   'P 1'
#
loop_
_entity.id
_entity.type
_entity.pdbx_description
1 polymer ?
#
loop_
_entity_poly.entity_id
_entity_poly.type
_entity_poly.pdbx_seq_one_letter_code
_entity_poly.pdbx_strand_id
1 'polypeptide(L)'
;KQLISATLSQEAAAIYNTWEKQKKSQIISAMIIEQDQNMKLIEALRIRRDVQTALIAKANVALWLKDPKDPLCIELNESLVGTIHYQYRK
;
A
#
# COMPACT_ATOMS: atom_id res chain seq x y z
N LYS A 1 19.13 -30.39 -2.62
CA LYS A 1 18.36 -29.36 -3.36
C LYS A 1 18.46 -28.05 -2.57
N GLN A 2 18.88 -26.94 -3.19
CA GLN A 2 18.83 -25.63 -2.52
C GLN A 2 17.35 -25.21 -2.39
N LEU A 3 16.92 -24.81 -1.19
CA LEU A 3 15.51 -24.49 -0.89
C LEU A 3 14.91 -23.46 -1.86
N ILE A 4 15.72 -22.49 -2.29
CA ILE A 4 15.27 -21.38 -3.14
C ILE A 4 14.82 -21.86 -4.53
N SER A 5 15.52 -22.82 -5.13
CA SER A 5 15.14 -23.29 -6.47
C SER A 5 13.82 -24.05 -6.50
N ALA A 6 13.30 -24.46 -5.34
CA ALA A 6 12.02 -25.17 -5.20
C ALA A 6 10.83 -24.22 -5.00
N THR A 7 11.08 -22.94 -4.68
CA THR A 7 10.04 -21.93 -4.41
C THR A 7 9.87 -20.91 -5.54
N LEU A 8 10.71 -20.97 -6.58
CA LEU A 8 10.62 -20.10 -7.75
C LEU A 8 9.51 -20.57 -8.70
N SER A 9 8.80 -19.61 -9.32
CA SER A 9 7.99 -19.91 -10.49
C SER A 9 8.87 -20.44 -11.63
N GLN A 10 8.26 -21.09 -12.64
CA GLN A 10 9.02 -21.59 -13.80
C GLN A 10 9.82 -20.48 -14.49
N GLU A 11 9.22 -19.30 -14.63
CA GLU A 11 9.85 -18.11 -15.22
C GLU A 11 11.02 -17.61 -14.36
N ALA A 12 10.82 -17.50 -13.04
CA ALA A 12 11.87 -17.05 -12.13
C ALA A 12 13.02 -18.07 -12.03
N ALA A 13 12.73 -19.36 -12.14
CA ALA A 13 13.72 -20.42 -12.19
C ALA A 13 14.57 -20.36 -13.48
N ALA A 14 13.95 -20.03 -14.62
CA ALA A 14 14.67 -19.82 -15.88
C ALA A 14 15.69 -18.68 -15.73
N ILE A 15 15.28 -17.54 -15.19
CA ILE A 15 16.15 -16.39 -14.93
C ILE A 15 17.23 -16.74 -13.89
N TYR A 16 16.87 -17.38 -12.79
CA TYR A 16 17.83 -17.79 -11.76
C TYR A 16 18.91 -18.73 -12.32
N ASN A 17 18.55 -19.58 -13.28
CA ASN A 17 19.47 -20.53 -13.89
C ASN A 17 20.45 -19.89 -14.87
N THR A 18 20.13 -18.74 -15.47
CA THR A 18 21.06 -17.99 -16.34
C THR A 18 22.14 -17.25 -15.55
N TRP A 19 21.96 -17.03 -14.26
CA TRP A 19 22.94 -16.34 -13.42
C TRP A 19 24.18 -17.19 -13.13
N GLU A 20 25.31 -16.52 -12.95
CA GLU A 20 26.57 -17.16 -12.55
C GLU A 20 26.48 -17.73 -11.13
N LYS A 21 26.92 -18.98 -10.93
CA LYS A 21 26.71 -19.77 -9.71
C LYS A 21 27.15 -19.06 -8.42
N GLN A 22 28.23 -18.29 -8.46
CA GLN A 22 28.75 -17.56 -7.28
C GLN A 22 28.02 -16.24 -7.00
N LYS A 23 27.31 -15.67 -7.99
CA LYS A 23 26.60 -14.39 -7.86
C LYS A 23 25.15 -14.53 -7.42
N LYS A 24 24.55 -15.73 -7.60
CA LYS A 24 23.12 -15.99 -7.29
C LYS A 24 22.74 -15.57 -5.87
N SER A 25 23.54 -15.97 -4.88
CA SER A 25 23.24 -15.65 -3.48
C SER A 25 23.37 -14.17 -3.17
N GLN A 26 24.32 -13.47 -3.79
CA GLN A 26 24.49 -12.03 -3.61
C GLN A 26 23.31 -11.26 -4.22
N ILE A 27 22.91 -11.62 -5.44
CA ILE A 27 21.77 -11.00 -6.13
C ILE A 27 20.49 -11.17 -5.30
N ILE A 28 20.21 -12.40 -4.85
CA ILE A 28 19.02 -12.66 -4.03
C ILE A 28 19.08 -11.88 -2.71
N SER A 29 20.25 -11.81 -2.06
CA SER A 29 20.39 -11.07 -0.81
C SER A 29 20.11 -9.58 -1.01
N ALA A 30 20.60 -8.99 -2.11
CA ALA A 30 20.31 -7.61 -2.47
C ALA A 30 18.81 -7.39 -2.72
N MET A 31 18.17 -8.27 -3.49
CA MET A 31 16.72 -8.21 -3.75
C MET A 31 15.89 -8.31 -2.46
N ILE A 32 16.29 -9.16 -1.51
CA ILE A 32 15.61 -9.29 -0.22
C ILE A 32 15.70 -7.98 0.58
N ILE A 33 16.88 -7.36 0.64
CA ILE A 33 17.10 -6.11 1.37
C ILE A 33 16.28 -4.97 0.73
N GLU A 34 16.32 -4.86 -0.59
CA GLU A 34 15.54 -3.86 -1.32
C GLU A 34 14.03 -4.05 -1.08
N GLN A 35 13.54 -5.30 -1.13
CA GLN A 35 12.13 -5.57 -0.93
C GLN A 35 11.70 -5.31 0.52
N ASP A 36 12.53 -5.60 1.51
CA ASP A 36 12.26 -5.25 2.92
C ASP A 36 12.10 -3.71 3.09
N GLN A 37 12.96 -2.92 2.45
CA GLN A 37 12.83 -1.46 2.46
C GLN A 37 11.55 -0.98 1.78
N ASN A 38 11.21 -1.55 0.62
CA ASN A 38 9.97 -1.25 -0.10
C ASN A 38 8.73 -1.58 0.73
N MET A 39 8.72 -2.73 1.40
CA MET A 39 7.61 -3.14 2.27
C MET A 39 7.43 -2.17 3.44
N LYS A 40 8.52 -1.73 4.07
CA LYS A 40 8.49 -0.72 5.14
C LYS A 40 7.94 0.62 4.66
N LEU A 41 8.30 1.05 3.44
CA LEU A 41 7.77 2.28 2.85
C LEU A 41 6.25 2.15 2.59
N ILE A 42 5.82 1.02 2.01
CA ILE A 42 4.40 0.73 1.77
C ILE A 42 3.62 0.75 3.08
N GLU A 43 4.14 0.10 4.13
CA GLU A 43 3.56 0.10 5.48
C GLU A 43 3.37 1.54 6.00
N ALA A 44 4.43 2.35 5.94
CA ALA A 44 4.39 3.73 6.40
C ALA A 44 3.38 4.60 5.64
N LEU A 45 3.32 4.44 4.31
CA LEU A 45 2.35 5.14 3.46
C LEU A 45 0.91 4.71 3.76
N ARG A 46 0.67 3.42 4.00
CA ARG A 46 -0.65 2.90 4.39
C ARG A 46 -1.10 3.49 5.72
N ILE A 47 -0.24 3.46 6.74
CA ILE A 47 -0.54 4.04 8.07
C ILE A 47 -0.87 5.53 7.93
N ARG A 48 -0.05 6.30 7.20
CA ARG A 48 -0.28 7.73 7.01
C ARG A 48 -1.60 8.02 6.30
N ARG A 49 -1.91 7.27 5.25
CA ARG A 49 -3.17 7.38 4.52
C ARG A 49 -4.35 7.13 5.46
N ASP A 50 -4.30 6.08 6.27
CA ASP A 50 -5.41 5.73 7.17
C ASP A 50 -5.67 6.83 8.21
N VAL A 51 -4.60 7.43 8.75
CA VAL A 51 -4.70 8.62 9.63
C VAL A 51 -5.34 9.81 8.91
N GLN A 52 -4.91 10.10 7.67
CA GLN A 52 -5.46 11.20 6.87
C GLN A 52 -6.94 10.99 6.55
N THR A 53 -7.33 9.79 6.13
CA THR A 53 -8.72 9.43 5.86
C THR A 53 -9.59 9.63 7.11
N ALA A 54 -9.10 9.21 8.29
CA ALA A 54 -9.83 9.41 9.54
C ALA A 54 -9.98 10.90 9.91
N LEU A 55 -8.96 11.73 9.64
CA LEU A 55 -9.04 13.17 9.86
C LEU A 55 -10.02 13.85 8.90
N ILE A 56 -9.98 13.50 7.62
CA ILE A 56 -10.93 13.99 6.60
C ILE A 56 -12.35 13.64 7.02
N ALA A 57 -12.58 12.39 7.46
CA ALA A 57 -13.88 11.96 7.96
C ALA A 57 -14.38 12.79 9.15
N LYS A 58 -13.52 13.02 10.15
CA LYS A 58 -13.88 13.85 11.31
C LYS A 58 -14.20 15.29 10.91
N ALA A 59 -13.39 15.87 10.03
CA ALA A 59 -13.61 17.22 9.50
C ALA A 59 -14.92 17.30 8.70
N ASN A 60 -15.20 16.30 7.87
CA ASN A 60 -16.44 16.20 7.10
C ASN A 60 -17.67 16.14 8.01
N VAL A 61 -17.64 15.31 9.06
CA VAL A 61 -18.75 15.24 10.02
C VAL A 61 -18.93 16.56 10.75
N ALA A 62 -17.85 17.19 11.21
CA ALA A 62 -17.92 18.48 11.89
C ALA A 62 -18.49 19.58 10.98
N LEU A 63 -18.08 19.60 9.70
CA LEU A 63 -18.59 20.54 8.71
C LEU A 63 -20.08 20.28 8.42
N TRP A 64 -20.46 19.03 8.21
CA TRP A 64 -21.85 18.64 7.97
C TRP A 64 -22.79 19.08 9.10
N LEU A 65 -22.36 18.94 10.36
CA LEU A 65 -23.19 19.35 11.51
C LEU A 65 -23.40 20.86 11.57
N LYS A 66 -22.50 21.65 10.96
CA LYS A 66 -22.56 23.11 10.95
C LYS A 66 -23.27 23.65 9.71
N ASP A 67 -22.88 23.18 8.53
CA ASP A 67 -23.47 23.53 7.24
C ASP A 67 -23.47 22.32 6.30
N PRO A 68 -24.57 21.54 6.26
CA PRO A 68 -24.70 20.39 5.38
C PRO A 68 -24.64 20.72 3.89
N LYS A 69 -24.92 21.98 3.50
CA LYS A 69 -25.02 22.39 2.10
C LYS A 69 -23.71 22.93 1.55
N ASP A 70 -22.69 23.05 2.39
CA ASP A 70 -21.36 23.50 1.97
C ASP A 70 -20.79 22.53 0.92
N PRO A 71 -20.39 23.01 -0.28
CA PRO A 71 -19.78 22.19 -1.32
C PRO A 71 -18.56 21.38 -0.83
N LEU A 72 -17.77 21.95 0.09
CA LEU A 72 -16.62 21.25 0.68
C LEU A 72 -17.06 20.01 1.48
N CYS A 73 -18.27 20.02 2.04
CA CYS A 73 -18.80 18.85 2.73
C CYS A 73 -19.13 17.70 1.77
N ILE A 74 -19.54 18.01 0.54
CA ILE A 74 -19.78 16.99 -0.50
C ILE A 74 -18.43 16.46 -0.98
N GLU A 75 -17.50 17.35 -1.36
CA GLU A 75 -16.17 16.98 -1.87
C GLU A 75 -15.37 16.13 -0.86
N LEU A 76 -15.37 16.52 0.41
CA LEU A 76 -14.68 15.75 1.46
C LEU A 76 -15.32 14.37 1.64
N ASN A 77 -16.64 14.24 1.52
CA ASN A 77 -17.30 12.94 1.61
C ASN A 77 -16.97 12.08 0.38
N GLU A 78 -16.99 12.64 -0.82
CA GLU A 78 -16.62 11.94 -2.06
C GLU A 78 -15.16 11.46 -2.05
N SER A 79 -14.25 12.23 -1.44
CA SER A 79 -12.85 11.81 -1.26
C SER A 79 -12.69 10.54 -0.39
N LEU A 80 -13.72 10.18 0.38
CA LEU A 80 -13.75 9.00 1.25
C LEU A 80 -14.38 7.78 0.58
N VAL A 81 -14.83 7.87 -0.67
CA VAL A 81 -15.44 6.73 -1.41
C VAL A 81 -14.51 5.51 -1.38
N GLY A 82 -15.09 4.34 -1.12
CA GLY A 82 -14.34 3.08 -0.99
C GLY A 82 -13.66 2.87 0.36
N THR A 83 -13.80 3.80 1.30
CA THR A 83 -13.35 3.65 2.69
C THR A 83 -14.53 3.40 3.62
N ILE A 84 -14.26 2.86 4.82
CA ILE A 84 -15.28 2.68 5.87
C ILE A 84 -15.86 4.01 6.38
N HIS A 85 -15.21 5.13 6.07
CA HIS A 85 -15.58 6.44 6.55
C HIS A 85 -16.55 7.18 5.62
N TYR A 86 -16.76 6.68 4.40
CA TYR A 86 -17.73 7.25 3.47
C TYR A 86 -19.13 7.28 4.07
N GLN A 87 -19.82 8.42 3.95
CA GLN A 87 -21.15 8.60 4.50
C GLN A 87 -22.18 8.61 3.37
N TYR A 88 -23.12 7.64 3.37
CA TYR A 88 -24.24 7.61 2.43
C TYR A 88 -25.35 8.57 2.85
N ARG A 89 -25.02 9.86 2.90
CA ARG A 89 -25.96 10.94 3.25
C ARG A 89 -26.63 11.45 1.97
N LYS A 90 -27.91 11.77 2.06
CA LYS A 90 -28.72 12.35 0.98
C LYS A 90 -28.71 13.86 1.05
#